data_AF-A0A383DCZ9-F1
#
_entry.id   AF-A0A383DCZ9-F1
#
_cell.length_a   1.000
_cell.length_b   1.000
_cell.length_c   1.000
_cell.angle_alpha   90.00
_cell.angle_beta   90.00
_cell.angle_gamma   90.00
#
_symmetry.space_group_name_H-M   'P 1'
#
loop_
_entity.id
_entity.type
_entity.pdbx_description
1 polymer ?
#
loop_
_entity_poly.entity_id
_entity_poly.type
_entity_poly.pdbx_seq_one_letter_code
_entity_poly.pdbx_strand_id
1 'polypeptide(L)' 'MDTIFLNDLRVETIVGIWDWERQMPQTVSIDLEMAADIQSAAAADTLEAALDYKAVSKRVAALVQE' A
#
# COMPACT_ATOMS: atom_id res chain seq x y z
N MET A 1 0.49 -20.30 -3.56
CA MET A 1 0.12 -19.00 -2.95
C MET A 1 1.07 -18.01 -3.56
N ASP A 2 0.51 -17.05 -4.27
CA ASP A 2 1.31 -16.10 -5.01
C ASP A 2 1.38 -14.79 -4.21
N THR A 3 2.37 -13.95 -4.53
CA THR A 3 2.62 -12.72 -3.80
C THR A 3 2.48 -11.54 -4.74
N ILE A 4 1.71 -10.54 -4.30
CA ILE A 4 1.60 -9.25 -4.96
C ILE A 4 2.53 -8.28 -4.25
N PHE A 5 3.42 -7.69 -5.05
CA PHE A 5 4.41 -6.73 -4.60
C PHE A 5 3.96 -5.33 -4.97
N LEU A 6 4.07 -4.42 -4.02
CA LEU A 6 3.83 -3.01 -4.21
C LEU A 6 5.05 -2.27 -3.66
N ASN A 7 5.90 -1.81 -4.56
CA ASN A 7 7.19 -1.22 -4.22
C ASN A 7 7.16 0.30 -4.42
N ASP A 8 7.90 1.01 -3.58
CA ASP A 8 8.10 2.46 -3.59
C ASP A 8 6.79 3.27 -3.59
N LEU A 9 5.83 2.89 -2.73
CA LEU A 9 4.64 3.71 -2.50
C LEU A 9 5.03 4.97 -1.73
N ARG A 10 5.13 6.09 -2.44
CA ARG A 10 5.48 7.38 -1.86
C ARG A 10 4.25 8.12 -1.36
N VAL A 11 4.25 8.46 -0.07
CA VAL A 11 3.16 9.18 0.59
C VAL A 11 3.75 10.32 1.42
N GLU A 12 3.16 11.51 1.36
CA GLU A 12 3.50 12.60 2.28
C GLU A 12 2.75 12.44 3.59
N THR A 13 3.49 12.42 4.70
CA THR A 13 2.94 12.30 6.06
C THR A 13 3.79 13.02 7.09
N ILE A 14 3.21 13.31 8.25
CA ILE A 14 3.93 13.85 9.39
C ILE A 14 4.32 12.68 10.29
N VAL A 15 5.58 12.25 10.19
CA VAL A 15 6.15 11.15 11.00
C VAL A 15 7.37 11.64 11.76
N GLY A 16 7.52 11.21 13.02
CA GLY A 16 8.66 11.61 13.83
C GLY A 16 8.51 11.26 15.31
N ILE A 17 9.63 10.98 15.96
CA ILE A 17 9.71 10.77 17.42
C ILE A 17 9.75 12.14 18.11
N TRP A 18 10.44 13.10 17.51
CA TRP A 18 10.62 14.43 18.07
C TRP A 18 9.58 15.41 17.55
N ASP A 19 9.23 16.40 18.38
CA ASP A 19 8.24 17.42 18.01
C ASP A 19 8.66 18.22 16.77
N TRP A 20 9.96 18.43 16.55
CA TRP A 20 10.47 19.14 15.37
C TRP A 20 10.31 18.35 14.07
N GLU A 21 10.38 17.01 14.12
CA GLU A 21 10.12 16.15 12.95
C GLU A 21 8.65 16.20 12.53
N ARG A 22 7.76 16.55 13.47
CA ARG A 22 6.32 16.69 13.24
C ARG A 22 5.88 18.07 12.75
N GLN A 23 6.82 18.99 12.52
CA GLN A 23 6.50 20.35 12.06
C GLN A 23 6.30 20.45 10.55
N MET A 24 6.85 19.51 9.78
CA MET A 24 6.77 19.52 8.32
C MET A 24 6.45 18.11 7.80
N PRO A 25 5.65 17.98 6.74
CA PRO A 25 5.41 16.70 6.10
C PRO A 25 6.69 16.17 5.44
N GLN A 26 6.84 14.85 5.48
CA GLN A 26 7.95 14.11 4.91
C GLN A 26 7.39 13.05 3.95
N THR A 27 8.07 12.83 2.83
CA THR A 27 7.73 11.72 1.94
C THR A 27 8.30 10.43 2.50
N VAL A 28 7.43 9.49 2.87
CA VAL A 28 7.81 8.12 3.21
C VAL A 28 7.65 7.22 1.99
N SER A 29 8.52 6.22 1.87
CA SER A 29 8.40 5.15 0.88
C SER A 29 8.00 3.86 1.60
N ILE A 30 7.00 3.17 1.07
CA ILE A 30 6.42 1.98 1.68
C ILE A 30 6.46 0.84 0.66
N ASP A 31 7.11 -0.26 1.05
CA ASP A 31 7.13 -1.51 0.31
C ASP A 31 6.18 -2.51 0.99
N LEU A 32 5.31 -3.14 0.21
CA LEU A 32 4.30 -4.08 0.69
C LEU A 32 4.37 -5.38 -0.11
N GLU A 33 4.45 -6.49 0.63
CA GLU A 33 4.34 -7.84 0.09
C GLU A 33 3.08 -8.50 0.64
N MET A 34 2.16 -8.86 -0.24
CA MET A 34 0.86 -9.41 0.13
C MET A 34 0.68 -10.77 -0.50
N ALA A 35 0.59 -11.81 0.32
CA ALA A 35 0.25 -13.13 -0.17
C ALA A 35 -1.25 -13.20 -0.50
N ALA A 36 -1.59 -13.58 -1.72
CA ALA A 36 -2.95 -13.74 -2.20
C ALA A 36 -3.10 -15.01 -3.04
N ASP A 37 -4.26 -15.66 -2.94
CA ASP A 37 -4.58 -16.78 -3.82
C ASP A 37 -5.14 -16.29 -5.16
N ILE A 38 -4.25 -15.97 -6.09
CA ILE A 38 -4.61 -15.54 -7.45
C ILE A 38 -4.95 -16.70 -8.39
N GLN A 39 -4.88 -17.97 -7.96
CA GLN A 39 -5.35 -19.08 -8.82
C GLN A 39 -6.84 -18.97 -9.10
N SER A 40 -7.63 -18.62 -8.08
CA SER A 40 -9.09 -18.41 -8.23
C SER A 40 -9.40 -17.24 -9.15
N ALA A 41 -8.63 -16.14 -9.04
CA ALA A 41 -8.76 -14.96 -9.86
C ALA A 41 -8.37 -15.18 -11.32
N ALA A 42 -7.25 -15.89 -11.55
CA ALA A 42 -6.75 -16.24 -12.87
C ALA A 42 -7.72 -17.18 -13.61
N ALA A 43 -8.40 -18.06 -12.89
CA ALA A 43 -9.40 -18.95 -13.48
C ALA A 43 -10.70 -18.23 -13.86
N ALA A 44 -11.06 -17.17 -13.13
CA ALA A 44 -12.28 -16.40 -13.36
C ALA A 44 -12.12 -15.26 -14.38
N ASP A 45 -10.89 -14.87 -14.74
CA ASP A 45 -10.55 -13.72 -15.60
C ASP A 45 -11.22 -12.40 -15.14
N THR A 46 -11.50 -12.29 -13.84
CA THR A 46 -12.14 -11.12 -13.23
C THR A 46 -11.18 -10.42 -12.29
N LEU A 47 -10.95 -9.13 -12.53
CA LEU A 47 -10.18 -8.24 -11.65
C LEU A 47 -10.76 -8.19 -10.23
N GLU A 48 -12.07 -8.42 -10.09
CA GLU A 48 -12.82 -8.44 -8.81
C GLU A 48 -12.44 -9.62 -7.90
N ALA A 49 -11.99 -10.73 -8.48
CA ALA A 49 -11.47 -11.88 -7.74
C ALA A 49 -9.97 -11.74 -7.42
N ALA A 50 -9.28 -10.82 -8.09
CA ALA A 50 -7.88 -10.51 -7.82
C ALA A 50 -7.76 -9.48 -6.69
N LEU A 51 -6.64 -9.51 -5.97
CA LEU A 51 -6.32 -8.45 -5.02
C LEU A 51 -6.05 -7.14 -5.79
N ASP A 52 -6.92 -6.14 -5.60
CA ASP A 52 -6.79 -4.83 -6.23
C ASP A 52 -5.68 -3.99 -5.57
N TYR A 53 -4.49 -4.01 -6.17
CA TYR A 53 -3.33 -3.21 -5.73
C TYR A 53 -3.60 -1.70 -5.73
N LYS A 54 -4.53 -1.20 -6.55
CA LYS A 54 -4.92 0.21 -6.59
C LYS A 54 -5.82 0.58 -5.41
N ALA A 55 -6.71 -0.32 -5.00
CA ALA A 55 -7.48 -0.15 -3.77
C ALA A 55 -6.57 -0.19 -2.54
N VAL A 56 -5.60 -1.11 -2.53
CA VAL A 56 -4.60 -1.21 -1.45
C VAL A 56 -3.75 0.07 -1.37
N SER A 57 -3.19 0.54 -2.48
CA SER A 57 -2.33 1.75 -2.47
C SER A 57 -3.08 2.97 -1.94
N LYS A 58 -4.34 3.17 -2.36
CA LYS A 58 -5.19 4.25 -1.86
C LYS A 58 -5.47 4.13 -0.37
N ARG A 59 -5.76 2.91 0.10
CA ARG A 59 -6.04 2.67 1.52
C ARG A 59 -4.83 2.93 2.40
N VAL A 60 -3.65 2.50 1.96
CA VAL A 60 -2.39 2.73 2.68
C VAL A 60 -2.05 4.22 2.70
N ALA A 61 -2.18 4.91 1.57
CA ALA A 61 -1.96 6.36 1.52
C ALA A 61 -2.92 7.12 2.45
N ALA A 62 -4.20 6.75 2.48
CA ALA A 62 -5.18 7.37 3.37
C ALA A 62 -4.86 7.12 4.85
N LEU A 63 -4.50 5.88 5.23
CA LEU A 63 -4.13 5.53 6.61
C LEU A 63 -2.93 6.33 7.11
N VAL A 64 -1.96 6.59 6.22
CA VAL A 64 -0.71 7.26 6.56
C VAL A 64 -0.86 8.79 6.60
N GLN A 65 -1.93 9.34 6.00
CA GLN A 65 -2.25 10.76 6.01
C GLN A 65 -3.18 11.19 7.15
N GLU A 66 -3.69 10.23 7.93
CA GLU A 66 -4.55 10.45 9.11
C GLU A 66 -3.72 10.72 10.38
#